data_AF-A0A6J4IYX6-F1
#
_entry.id   AF-A0A6J4IYX6-F1
#
_cell.length_a   1.000
_cell.length_b   1.000
_cell.length_c   1.000
_cell.angle_alpha   90.00
_cell.angle_beta   90.00
_cell.angle_gamma   90.00
#
_symmetry.space_group_name_H-M   'P 1'
#
loop_
_entity.id
_entity.type
_entity.pdbx_description
1 polymer ?
#
loop_
_entity_poly.entity_id
_entity_poly.type
_entity_poly.pdbx_seq_one_letter_code
_entity_poly.pdbx_strand_id
1 'polypeptide(L)' 'MSEFGFGGDVVTGRTVRVTVPVAAFNDLDAIQRVQRDVLGQLGCEACCSGWDIRFELARQFVVDEQLTVRALGPLVR' A
#
# COMPACT_ATOMS: atom_id res chain seq x y z
N MET A 1 -16.01 30.74 6.14
CA MET A 1 -14.74 31.37 6.49
C MET A 1 -13.79 30.23 6.82
N SER A 2 -13.05 29.69 5.84
CA SER A 2 -11.73 30.17 5.39
C SER A 2 -10.75 30.07 6.57
N GLU A 3 -9.64 29.35 6.57
CA GLU A 3 -8.63 29.02 5.54
C GLU A 3 -7.86 27.74 5.94
N PHE A 4 -6.67 27.48 5.37
CA PHE A 4 -5.71 26.37 5.58
C PHE A 4 -5.96 25.13 4.70
N GLY A 5 -5.11 24.75 3.74
CA GLY A 5 -3.77 25.17 3.36
C GLY A 5 -3.12 23.96 2.67
N PHE A 6 -2.68 24.13 1.43
CA PHE A 6 -1.84 23.15 0.74
C PHE A 6 -0.49 23.06 1.45
N GLY A 7 -0.14 21.89 2.00
CA GLY A 7 1.21 21.61 2.48
C GLY A 7 1.27 21.21 3.95
N GLY A 8 1.56 19.94 4.18
CA GLY A 8 1.84 19.39 5.50
C GLY A 8 1.21 18.01 5.63
N ASP A 9 2.05 16.98 5.58
CA ASP A 9 1.72 15.60 5.98
C ASP A 9 1.35 15.65 7.49
N VAL A 10 0.13 16.09 7.78
CA VAL A 10 -0.45 15.97 9.11
C VAL A 10 -0.68 14.48 9.28
N VAL A 11 -0.07 13.89 10.32
CA VAL A 11 -0.44 12.57 10.83
C VAL A 11 -1.87 12.67 11.37
N THR A 12 -2.85 12.80 10.47
CA THR A 12 -4.25 12.54 10.73
C THR A 12 -4.35 11.02 10.71
N GLY A 13 -4.84 10.42 11.79
CA GLY A 13 -4.71 8.97 12.09
C GLY A 13 -5.50 8.02 11.17
N ARG A 14 -5.52 8.26 9.87
CA ARG A 14 -6.29 7.54 8.84
C ARG A 14 -5.43 7.15 7.63
N THR A 15 -4.11 7.11 7.80
CA THR A 15 -3.19 6.58 6.79
C THR A 15 -2.90 5.11 7.10
N VAL A 16 -3.04 4.23 6.11
CA VAL A 16 -2.68 2.81 6.22
C VAL A 16 -1.73 2.41 5.11
N ARG A 17 -0.84 1.47 5.41
CA ARG A 17 0.09 0.87 4.45
C ARG A 17 -0.31 -0.57 4.20
N VAL A 18 -0.38 -0.94 2.92
CA VAL A 18 -0.75 -2.29 2.51
C VAL A 18 0.36 -2.81 1.61
N THR A 19 1.05 -3.84 2.08
CA THR A 19 2.07 -4.53 1.27
C THR A 19 1.39 -5.57 0.38
N VAL A 20 1.58 -5.47 -0.93
CA VAL A 20 0.96 -6.37 -1.92
C VAL A 20 1.99 -7.00 -2.85
N PRO A 21 1.81 -8.25 -3.29
CA PRO A 21 2.67 -8.85 -4.30
C PRO A 21 2.65 -8.07 -5.61
N VAL A 22 3.78 -8.01 -6.32
CA VAL A 22 3.88 -7.37 -7.66
C VAL A 22 2.87 -7.96 -8.64
N ALA A 23 2.66 -9.28 -8.59
CA ALA A 23 1.68 -9.96 -9.42
C ALA A 23 0.24 -9.45 -9.19
N ALA A 24 -0.12 -9.15 -7.93
CA ALA A 24 -1.43 -8.61 -7.59
C ALA A 24 -1.54 -7.11 -7.91
N PHE A 25 -0.45 -6.35 -7.82
CA PHE A 25 -0.44 -4.92 -8.13
C PHE A 25 -0.54 -4.63 -9.63
N ASN A 26 0.01 -5.51 -10.47
CA ASN A 26 -0.03 -5.40 -11.94
C ASN A 26 -1.30 -6.01 -12.56
N ASP A 27 -2.21 -6.54 -11.75
CA ASP A 27 -3.51 -7.09 -12.17
C ASP A 27 -4.62 -6.20 -11.60
N LEU A 28 -5.39 -5.56 -12.48
CA LEU A 28 -6.43 -4.61 -12.10
C LEU A 28 -7.53 -5.27 -11.26
N ASP A 29 -7.94 -6.48 -11.61
CA ASP A 29 -9.01 -7.18 -10.90
C ASP A 29 -8.51 -7.68 -9.54
N ALA A 30 -7.23 -8.04 -9.45
CA ALA A 30 -6.61 -8.43 -8.19
C ALA A 30 -6.48 -7.23 -7.24
N ILE A 31 -5.96 -6.08 -7.70
CA ILE A 31 -5.77 -4.92 -6.83
C ILE A 31 -7.11 -4.32 -6.37
N GLN A 32 -8.15 -4.35 -7.20
CA GLN A 32 -9.50 -3.93 -6.81
C GLN A 32 -10.09 -4.83 -5.72
N ARG A 33 -9.88 -6.16 -5.81
CA ARG A 33 -10.28 -7.09 -4.75
C ARG A 33 -9.56 -6.80 -3.45
N VAL A 34 -8.24 -6.60 -3.50
CA VAL A 34 -7.44 -6.23 -2.32
C VAL A 34 -7.94 -4.92 -1.72
N GLN A 35 -8.20 -3.90 -2.54
CA GLN A 35 -8.70 -2.60 -2.07
C GLN A 35 -10.04 -2.75 -1.35
N ARG A 36 -10.99 -3.48 -1.93
CA ARG A 36 -12.31 -3.73 -1.30
C ARG A 36 -12.15 -4.44 0.04
N ASP A 37 -11.32 -5.47 0.10
CA ASP A 37 -11.14 -6.27 1.31
C ASP A 37 -10.46 -5.44 2.42
N VAL A 38 -9.48 -4.60 2.07
CA VAL A 38 -8.86 -3.62 2.99
C VAL A 38 -9.90 -2.63 3.48
N LEU A 39 -10.73 -2.07 2.61
CA LEU A 39 -11.79 -1.14 2.98
C LEU A 39 -12.86 -1.80 3.87
N GLY A 40 -13.14 -3.09 3.67
CA GLY A 40 -13.97 -3.90 4.57
C GLY A 40 -13.43 -3.98 5.99
N GLN A 41 -12.11 -4.17 6.14
CA GLN A 41 -11.45 -4.12 7.45
C GLN A 41 -11.52 -2.73 8.08
N LEU A 42 -11.53 -1.67 7.26
CA LEU A 42 -11.64 -0.28 7.70
C LEU A 42 -13.09 0.19 7.93
N GLY A 43 -14.07 -0.70 7.71
CA GLY A 43 -15.48 -0.54 8.11
C GLY A 43 -16.47 -0.34 6.97
N CYS A 44 -16.05 -0.13 5.72
CA CYS A 44 -16.98 -0.03 4.59
C CYS A 44 -16.33 -0.43 3.28
N GLU A 45 -16.73 -1.58 2.73
CA GLU A 45 -16.20 -2.14 1.48
C GLU A 45 -16.44 -1.27 0.24
N ALA A 46 -17.47 -0.42 0.26
CA ALA A 46 -17.91 0.39 -0.88
C ALA A 46 -17.45 1.87 -0.81
N CYS A 47 -16.85 2.30 0.31
CA CYS A 47 -16.47 3.69 0.50
C CYS A 47 -14.96 3.86 0.30
N CYS A 48 -14.56 4.53 -0.79
CA CYS A 48 -13.17 4.94 -0.98
C CYS A 48 -12.82 6.27 -0.29
N SER A 49 -13.72 6.86 0.49
CA SER A 49 -13.53 8.18 1.08
C SER A 49 -13.05 8.10 2.54
N GLY A 50 -12.11 8.97 2.89
CA GLY A 50 -11.65 9.17 4.27
C GLY A 50 -10.47 8.31 4.73
N TRP A 51 -9.81 7.53 3.87
CA TRP A 51 -8.56 6.84 4.22
C TRP A 51 -7.48 7.14 3.18
N ASP A 52 -6.25 7.42 3.64
CA ASP A 52 -5.06 7.46 2.79
C ASP A 52 -4.46 6.05 2.76
N ILE A 53 -4.75 5.30 1.70
CA ILE A 53 -4.27 3.92 1.54
C ILE A 53 -3.05 3.93 0.63
N ARG A 54 -1.89 3.62 1.20
CA ARG A 54 -0.61 3.55 0.48
C ARG A 54 -0.27 2.09 0.19
N PHE A 55 -0.43 1.67 -1.06
CA PHE A 55 -0.01 0.35 -1.51
C PHE A 55 1.49 0.32 -1.77
N GLU A 56 2.17 -0.63 -1.12
CA GLU A 56 3.61 -0.84 -1.24
C GLU A 56 3.87 -2.21 -1.85
N LEU A 57 4.76 -2.29 -2.84
CA LEU A 57 5.12 -3.57 -3.43
C LEU A 57 5.92 -4.41 -2.43
N ALA A 58 5.55 -5.68 -2.30
CA ALA A 58 6.27 -6.66 -1.50
C ALA A 58 7.72 -6.76 -1.99
N ARG A 59 8.65 -6.31 -1.14
CA ARG A 59 10.09 -6.47 -1.37
C ARG A 59 10.52 -7.72 -0.64
N GLN A 60 10.92 -8.73 -1.39
CA GLN A 60 11.51 -9.93 -0.81
C GLN A 60 13.02 -9.79 -0.87
N PHE A 61 13.68 -10.21 0.21
CA PHE A 61 15.13 -10.33 0.26
C PHE A 61 15.46 -11.78 0.60
N VAL A 62 16.41 -12.34 -0.12
CA VAL A 62 17.05 -13.61 0.23
C VAL A 62 18.38 -13.31 0.87
N VAL A 63 18.63 -13.97 1.99
CA VAL A 63 19.91 -13.94 2.68
C VAL A 63 20.55 -15.31 2.46
N ASP A 64 21.74 -15.33 1.86
CA ASP A 64 22.49 -16.57 1.67
C ASP A 64 23.29 -16.97 2.94
N GLU A 65 23.91 -18.15 2.91
CA GLU A 65 24.71 -18.68 4.02
C GLU A 65 25.92 -17.79 4.35
N GLN A 66 26.35 -16.96 3.39
CA GLN A 66 27.43 -15.99 3.53
C GLN A 66 26.92 -14.62 4.03
N LEU A 67 25.66 -14.53 4.45
CA LEU A 67 24.98 -13.32 4.92
C LEU A 67 24.86 -12.23 3.85
N THR A 68 24.93 -12.60 2.57
CA THR A 68 24.72 -11.68 1.47
C THR A 68 23.23 -11.48 1.25
N VAL A 69 22.78 -10.23 1.27
CA VAL A 69 21.38 -9.85 1.03
C VAL A 69 21.16 -9.59 -0.46
N ARG A 70 20.21 -10.30 -1.06
CA ARG A 70 19.81 -10.13 -2.47
C ARG A 70 18.32 -9.83 -2.56
N ALA A 71 17.93 -8.82 -3.34
CA ALA A 71 16.52 -8.58 -3.63
C ALA A 71 15.96 -9.70 -4.51
N LEU A 72 14.80 -10.24 -4.13
CA LEU A 72 14.08 -11.28 -4.85
C LEU A 72 12.85 -10.64 -5.51
N GLY A 73 12.93 -10.44 -6.83
CA GLY A 73 11.83 -9.90 -7.64
C GLY A 73 12.18 -8.60 -8.40
N PRO A 74 11.35 -8.21 -9.38
CA PRO A 74 11.64 -7.08 -10.26
C PRO A 74 11.55 -5.77 -9.47
N LEU A 75 12.68 -5.07 -9.42
CA LEU A 75 12.75 -3.68 -8.98
C LEU A 75 12.09 -2.82 -10.05
N VAL A 76 10.78 -2.59 -9.94
CA VAL A 76 10.11 -1.59 -10.76
C VAL A 76 10.69 -0.23 -10.33
N ARG A 77 11.41 0.40 -11.26
CA ARG A 77 12.15 1.65 -11.05
C ARG A 77 11.22 2.84 -10.95
#